data_AF-A0A084SH91-F1
#
_entry.id   AF-A0A084SH91-F1
#
_cell.length_a   1.000
_cell.length_b   1.000
_cell.length_c   1.000
_cell.angle_alpha   90.00
_cell.angle_beta   90.00
_cell.angle_gamma   90.00
#
_symmetry.space_group_name_H-M   'P 1'
#
loop_
_entity.id
_entity.type
_entity.pdbx_description
1 polymer ?
#
loop_
_entity_poly.entity_id
_entity_poly.type
_entity_poly.pdbx_seq_one_letter_code
_entity_poly.pdbx_strand_id
1 'polypeptide(L)'
;MRCWRPFSVLLALLSTPALAQADESLLEAGGWKPCGHAASPLVDVAPGSDDSEPGILVRGERFLFFSSDDGMHGREPWVSTGTGGRGSSLLKDVRPGPEESEPMGFTRVGGQVFFVADDGEHGRELWVSDGSPGGTRLVKDIWPGADGSYPRALVESGGLLYFAAGDPEHGRELWRSDGTPAGTWLVEDLDPGPEGTGPYLLTRGGDGALYFISHFEGFFMRLMRTNGKSPAVELFRRSSEGGGLESLTAVGNKLFFVSTSVHDDTMAELWVTSGAAPVPAGMFPTLHDLVAMGGRLYFSASSEGHSADEELWRSDGSRKGTQRVKDLWPGFQGSFPRGLTALGRRLFFSADDGTHGRELWVSDGTASGTLLFEDLVPGAGGSSPEALTAIDGNLFFSAETPDRGREPWVISGSPGSAVPLDEVAPGMDSSDPVGFVRSGWDVFFLARDEAHGQRLWALPFRPAHECDDDAR
;
A
#
# COMPACT_ATOMS: atom_id res chain seq x y z
N MET A 1 -23.98 40.42 65.46
CA MET A 1 -23.52 39.01 65.53
C MET A 1 -23.56 38.47 64.11
N ARG A 2 -22.48 38.58 63.32
CA ARG A 2 -21.48 37.51 63.08
C ARG A 2 -22.09 36.10 63.12
N CYS A 3 -22.23 35.47 61.96
CA CYS A 3 -21.53 34.22 61.64
C CYS A 3 -21.59 33.91 60.14
N TRP A 4 -20.48 33.34 59.67
CA TRP A 4 -20.07 33.08 58.29
C TRP A 4 -20.19 31.58 57.98
N ARG A 5 -20.62 31.25 56.74
CA ARG A 5 -20.16 30.17 55.82
C ARG A 5 -20.32 28.68 56.26
N PRO A 6 -20.42 27.70 55.33
CA PRO A 6 -19.67 27.66 54.07
C PRO A 6 -20.41 27.31 52.77
N PHE A 7 -19.72 27.73 51.70
CA PHE A 7 -19.85 27.29 50.31
C PHE A 7 -19.51 25.80 50.23
N SER A 8 -20.41 24.99 49.67
CA SER A 8 -20.04 23.68 49.14
C SER A 8 -19.38 23.88 47.79
N VAL A 9 -18.08 23.58 47.73
CA VAL A 9 -17.34 23.37 46.49
C VAL A 9 -17.83 22.05 45.91
N LEU A 10 -18.55 22.11 44.78
CA LEU A 10 -18.83 20.94 43.98
C LEU A 10 -17.52 20.58 43.26
N LEU A 11 -16.85 19.53 43.72
CA LEU A 11 -15.70 18.95 43.05
C LEU A 11 -16.25 18.26 41.79
N ALA A 12 -16.11 18.91 40.63
CA ALA A 12 -16.33 18.25 39.35
C ALA A 12 -15.21 17.22 39.18
N LEU A 13 -15.51 15.96 39.45
CA LEU A 13 -14.70 14.84 38.99
C LEU A 13 -14.71 14.89 37.46
N LEU A 14 -13.53 15.14 36.88
CA LEU A 14 -13.27 15.00 35.46
C LEU A 14 -13.48 13.53 35.10
N SER A 15 -14.69 13.20 34.66
CA SER A 15 -14.94 11.99 33.90
C SER A 15 -14.20 12.12 32.58
N THR A 16 -13.28 11.19 32.33
CA THR A 16 -12.74 10.91 30.99
C THR A 16 -13.87 10.91 29.96
N PRO A 17 -13.70 11.50 28.76
CA PRO A 17 -14.65 11.23 27.70
C PRO A 17 -14.36 9.81 27.21
N ALA A 18 -14.95 8.83 27.89
CA ALA A 18 -15.12 7.50 27.34
C ALA A 18 -15.97 7.64 26.07
N LEU A 19 -15.54 6.97 24.99
CA LEU A 19 -16.33 6.71 23.79
C LEU A 19 -17.75 6.31 24.18
N ALA A 20 -18.68 7.25 24.17
CA ALA A 20 -20.08 7.00 24.42
C ALA A 20 -20.87 7.62 23.27
N GLN A 21 -21.43 6.71 22.46
CA GLN A 21 -22.47 6.94 21.46
C GLN A 21 -22.03 7.61 20.14
N ALA A 22 -21.26 6.88 19.34
CA ALA A 22 -21.27 7.01 17.88
C ALA A 22 -20.98 5.64 17.23
N ASP A 23 -22.02 5.02 16.67
CA ASP A 23 -21.99 3.86 15.76
C ASP A 23 -21.16 2.65 16.25
N GLU A 24 -21.82 1.70 16.95
CA GLU A 24 -21.19 0.55 17.64
C GLU A 24 -20.52 -0.52 16.74
N SER A 25 -20.35 -0.27 15.44
CA SER A 25 -19.41 -1.05 14.62
C SER A 25 -18.32 -0.13 14.05
N LEU A 26 -17.26 0.07 14.82
CA LEU A 26 -16.08 0.86 14.44
C LEU A 26 -15.30 0.21 13.29
N LEU A 27 -15.41 -1.12 13.16
CA LEU A 27 -14.90 -2.02 12.14
C LEU A 27 -16.07 -2.92 11.76
N GLU A 28 -16.45 -2.97 10.47
CA GLU A 28 -17.26 -4.10 10.03
C GLU A 28 -16.37 -5.33 10.18
N ALA A 29 -16.74 -6.24 11.08
CA ALA A 29 -16.05 -7.50 11.24
C ALA A 29 -16.17 -8.25 9.91
N GLY A 30 -15.18 -8.09 9.01
CA GLY A 30 -14.83 -9.16 8.11
C GLY A 30 -14.72 -10.37 9.01
N GLY A 31 -15.49 -11.42 8.74
CA GLY A 31 -15.68 -12.51 9.69
C GLY A 31 -14.41 -13.31 9.98
N TRP A 32 -13.23 -12.77 9.70
CA TRP A 32 -11.90 -13.31 9.86
C TRP A 32 -11.12 -12.59 10.96
N LYS A 33 -10.34 -13.35 11.74
CA LYS A 33 -9.53 -12.87 12.85
C LYS A 33 -8.23 -13.67 12.95
N PRO A 34 -7.18 -13.15 13.61
CA PRO A 34 -6.06 -13.98 14.04
C PRO A 34 -6.53 -15.13 14.94
N CYS A 35 -6.03 -16.34 14.73
CA CYS A 35 -6.25 -17.47 15.64
C CYS A 35 -5.13 -17.51 16.68
N GLY A 36 -5.20 -16.58 17.63
CA GLY A 36 -4.11 -16.30 18.57
C GLY A 36 -3.14 -15.23 18.05
N HIS A 37 -2.03 -15.08 18.75
CA HIS A 37 -1.02 -14.03 18.49
C HIS A 37 0.32 -14.59 18.01
N ALA A 38 0.45 -15.92 17.96
CA ALA A 38 1.67 -16.61 17.57
C ALA A 38 1.86 -16.61 16.06
N ALA A 39 2.75 -15.75 15.57
CA ALA A 39 3.31 -15.87 14.23
C ALA A 39 4.43 -16.90 14.23
N SER A 40 4.53 -17.70 13.17
CA SER A 40 5.61 -18.67 12.99
C SER A 40 6.51 -18.25 11.84
N PRO A 41 7.84 -18.36 11.97
CA PRO A 41 8.72 -18.20 10.83
C PRO A 41 8.47 -19.36 9.86
N LEU A 42 8.38 -19.05 8.57
CA LEU A 42 8.35 -20.09 7.55
C LEU A 42 9.77 -20.57 7.28
N VAL A 43 9.88 -21.77 6.69
CA VAL A 43 11.16 -22.40 6.37
C VAL A 43 12.08 -21.39 5.67
N ASP A 44 13.27 -21.24 6.24
CA ASP A 44 14.34 -20.42 5.67
C ASP A 44 14.69 -20.95 4.28
N VAL A 45 14.61 -20.07 3.30
CA VAL A 45 14.78 -20.44 1.89
C VAL A 45 16.26 -20.73 1.60
N ALA A 46 17.18 -19.97 2.19
CA ALA A 46 18.62 -20.17 2.21
C ALA A 46 19.11 -20.42 3.65
N PRO A 47 19.16 -21.67 4.15
CA PRO A 47 19.69 -21.94 5.48
C PRO A 47 21.21 -21.74 5.54
N GLY A 48 21.70 -20.69 6.23
CA GLY A 48 23.14 -20.39 6.34
C GLY A 48 23.46 -19.01 6.92
N SER A 49 24.66 -18.47 6.60
CA SER A 49 25.04 -17.07 6.88
C SER A 49 24.55 -16.07 5.84
N ASP A 50 23.89 -16.57 4.80
CA ASP A 50 23.44 -15.81 3.65
C ASP A 50 21.91 -15.61 3.81
N ASP A 51 21.45 -14.36 3.83
CA ASP A 51 20.03 -14.03 4.04
C ASP A 51 19.20 -14.40 2.79
N SER A 52 18.06 -15.08 3.00
CA SER A 52 17.08 -15.42 1.95
C SER A 52 16.47 -14.21 1.21
N GLU A 53 16.57 -13.02 1.84
CA GLU A 53 15.99 -11.72 1.44
C GLU A 53 14.63 -11.80 0.72
N PRO A 54 13.60 -12.38 1.35
CA PRO A 54 12.28 -12.44 0.74
C PRO A 54 11.75 -11.03 0.44
N GLY A 55 11.36 -10.80 -0.81
CA GLY A 55 10.88 -9.52 -1.32
C GLY A 55 9.48 -9.63 -1.94
N ILE A 56 8.79 -8.49 -2.08
CA ILE A 56 7.50 -8.30 -2.79
C ILE A 56 6.46 -9.39 -2.44
N LEU A 57 5.67 -9.15 -1.40
CA LEU A 57 4.65 -10.10 -0.96
C LEU A 57 3.31 -9.85 -1.66
N VAL A 58 2.84 -10.82 -2.46
CA VAL A 58 1.58 -10.68 -3.20
C VAL A 58 0.64 -11.86 -2.98
N ARG A 59 -0.59 -11.51 -2.61
CA ARG A 59 -1.68 -12.47 -2.46
C ARG A 59 -2.05 -13.10 -3.81
N GLY A 60 -1.92 -14.41 -3.91
CA GLY A 60 -2.65 -15.25 -4.87
C GLY A 60 -4.01 -15.72 -4.33
N GLU A 61 -4.68 -16.63 -5.05
CA GLU A 61 -5.91 -17.25 -4.53
C GLU A 61 -5.68 -18.18 -3.34
N ARG A 62 -4.63 -19.00 -3.43
CA ARG A 62 -4.29 -20.03 -2.44
C ARG A 62 -2.88 -19.89 -1.87
N PHE A 63 -2.00 -19.18 -2.57
CA PHE A 63 -0.59 -19.07 -2.25
C PHE A 63 -0.21 -17.62 -2.05
N LEU A 64 0.71 -17.35 -1.13
CA LEU A 64 1.52 -16.16 -1.21
C LEU A 64 2.54 -16.34 -2.34
N PHE A 65 2.75 -15.31 -3.16
CA PHE A 65 3.85 -15.22 -4.12
C PHE A 65 4.88 -14.21 -3.62
N PHE A 66 6.15 -14.53 -3.78
CA PHE A 66 7.27 -13.69 -3.36
C PHE A 66 8.54 -14.04 -4.15
N SER A 67 9.55 -13.18 -4.08
CA SER A 67 10.90 -13.47 -4.61
C SER A 67 11.83 -13.90 -3.47
N SER A 68 12.69 -14.88 -3.69
CA SER A 68 13.67 -15.33 -2.67
C SER A 68 14.86 -16.02 -3.32
N ASP A 69 16.00 -16.03 -2.64
CA ASP A 69 17.20 -16.78 -3.03
C ASP A 69 17.42 -17.96 -2.05
N ASP A 70 17.70 -19.15 -2.58
CA ASP A 70 18.03 -20.35 -1.79
C ASP A 70 19.54 -20.71 -1.81
N GLY A 71 20.36 -19.85 -2.41
CA GLY A 71 21.79 -20.03 -2.60
C GLY A 71 22.17 -21.05 -3.67
N MET A 72 21.20 -21.73 -4.29
CA MET A 72 21.41 -22.72 -5.35
C MET A 72 20.88 -22.26 -6.70
N HIS A 73 19.73 -21.58 -6.72
CA HIS A 73 19.03 -21.15 -7.92
C HIS A 73 19.08 -19.64 -8.16
N GLY A 74 19.78 -18.88 -7.30
CA GLY A 74 19.69 -17.42 -7.28
C GLY A 74 18.30 -16.94 -6.88
N ARG A 75 18.04 -15.64 -7.06
CA ARG A 75 16.75 -15.02 -6.74
C ARG A 75 15.68 -15.38 -7.77
N GLU A 76 14.76 -16.23 -7.33
CA GLU A 76 13.72 -16.84 -8.15
C GLU A 76 12.31 -16.59 -7.60
N PRO A 77 11.23 -16.92 -8.34
CA PRO A 77 9.87 -16.81 -7.81
C PRO A 77 9.56 -18.00 -6.89
N TRP A 78 8.96 -17.69 -5.74
CA TRP A 78 8.56 -18.66 -4.72
C TRP A 78 7.08 -18.54 -4.40
N VAL A 79 6.53 -19.63 -3.86
CA VAL A 79 5.18 -19.66 -3.30
C VAL A 79 5.17 -20.18 -1.88
N SER A 80 4.25 -19.69 -1.07
CA SER A 80 4.00 -20.21 0.27
C SER A 80 2.53 -20.52 0.52
N THR A 81 2.29 -21.65 1.17
CA THR A 81 0.97 -22.04 1.73
C THR A 81 0.80 -21.64 3.19
N GLY A 82 1.84 -21.05 3.79
CA GLY A 82 1.84 -20.67 5.20
C GLY A 82 1.86 -21.88 6.15
N THR A 83 1.31 -21.67 7.34
CA THR A 83 1.24 -22.59 8.48
C THR A 83 0.39 -23.82 8.24
N GLY A 84 -0.62 -23.74 7.37
CA GLY A 84 -1.57 -24.82 7.12
C GLY A 84 -1.16 -25.82 6.03
N GLY A 85 0.05 -25.70 5.47
CA GLY A 85 0.46 -26.46 4.29
C GLY A 85 1.93 -26.89 4.28
N ARG A 86 2.51 -26.97 3.09
CA ARG A 86 3.92 -27.37 2.90
C ARG A 86 4.91 -26.25 3.26
N GLY A 87 4.45 -25.10 3.74
CA GLY A 87 5.25 -23.90 3.90
C GLY A 87 5.61 -23.29 2.53
N SER A 88 6.87 -22.91 2.39
CA SER A 88 7.44 -22.24 1.21
C SER A 88 8.12 -23.22 0.26
N SER A 89 8.03 -22.97 -1.05
CA SER A 89 8.70 -23.77 -2.08
C SER A 89 8.98 -22.95 -3.34
N LEU A 90 10.08 -23.26 -4.03
CA LEU A 90 10.42 -22.70 -5.33
C LEU A 90 9.24 -22.90 -6.29
N LEU A 91 8.71 -21.82 -6.85
CA LEU A 91 7.64 -21.89 -7.83
C LEU A 91 8.18 -22.43 -9.15
N LYS A 92 9.29 -21.86 -9.59
CA LYS A 92 10.02 -22.24 -10.79
C LYS A 92 11.40 -21.64 -10.74
N ASP A 93 12.40 -22.42 -11.14
CA ASP A 93 13.70 -21.91 -11.57
C ASP A 93 13.51 -21.33 -12.99
N VAL A 94 13.23 -20.02 -13.06
CA VAL A 94 12.98 -19.31 -14.32
C VAL A 94 14.28 -19.18 -15.10
N ARG A 95 15.39 -18.88 -14.42
CA ARG A 95 16.72 -18.79 -14.99
C ARG A 95 17.60 -19.95 -14.51
N PRO A 96 17.68 -21.06 -15.28
CA PRO A 96 18.28 -22.30 -14.79
C PRO A 96 19.68 -22.16 -14.21
N GLY A 97 19.86 -22.69 -13.00
CA GLY A 97 21.16 -22.71 -12.31
C GLY A 97 21.31 -21.56 -11.32
N PRO A 98 22.54 -21.15 -10.96
CA PRO A 98 22.76 -20.18 -9.88
C PRO A 98 22.58 -18.72 -10.31
N GLU A 99 22.06 -18.45 -11.51
CA GLU A 99 21.89 -17.09 -12.02
C GLU A 99 20.49 -16.59 -11.68
N GLU A 100 20.33 -15.30 -11.38
CA GLU A 100 19.05 -14.75 -10.92
C GLU A 100 18.11 -14.36 -12.07
N SER A 101 16.82 -14.68 -11.95
CA SER A 101 15.76 -14.17 -12.83
C SER A 101 15.18 -12.81 -12.41
N GLU A 102 15.51 -12.33 -11.21
CA GLU A 102 15.06 -11.07 -10.62
C GLU A 102 13.53 -10.82 -10.71
N PRO A 103 12.69 -11.73 -10.19
CA PRO A 103 11.24 -11.62 -10.34
C PRO A 103 10.68 -10.40 -9.61
N MET A 104 9.85 -9.61 -10.31
CA MET A 104 9.27 -8.38 -9.77
C MET A 104 7.87 -8.08 -10.28
N GLY A 105 7.21 -7.09 -9.67
CA GLY A 105 5.93 -6.58 -10.15
C GLY A 105 4.78 -7.59 -10.05
N PHE A 106 4.84 -8.54 -9.12
CA PHE A 106 3.78 -9.53 -8.92
C PHE A 106 2.40 -8.84 -8.85
N THR A 107 1.50 -9.21 -9.77
CA THR A 107 0.19 -8.57 -9.92
C THR A 107 -0.86 -9.64 -10.15
N ARG A 108 -1.84 -9.72 -9.25
CA ARG A 108 -2.93 -10.68 -9.36
C ARG A 108 -3.97 -10.19 -10.36
N VAL A 109 -4.37 -11.07 -11.28
CA VAL A 109 -5.50 -10.87 -12.20
C VAL A 109 -6.36 -12.13 -12.18
N GLY A 110 -7.53 -12.05 -11.55
CA GLY A 110 -8.37 -13.22 -11.31
C GLY A 110 -7.64 -14.31 -10.50
N GLY A 111 -7.59 -15.53 -11.04
CA GLY A 111 -6.89 -16.67 -10.45
C GLY A 111 -5.41 -16.79 -10.81
N GLN A 112 -4.88 -15.85 -11.58
CA GLN A 112 -3.49 -15.85 -12.05
C GLN A 112 -2.69 -14.74 -11.37
N VAL A 113 -1.38 -14.95 -11.27
CA VAL A 113 -0.41 -13.93 -10.87
C VAL A 113 0.55 -13.72 -12.03
N PHE A 114 0.65 -12.46 -12.46
CA PHE A 114 1.62 -11.99 -13.43
C PHE A 114 2.83 -11.44 -12.72
N PHE A 115 4.00 -11.59 -13.31
CA PHE A 115 5.25 -11.03 -12.80
C PHE A 115 6.23 -10.85 -13.95
N VAL A 116 7.30 -10.12 -13.69
CA VAL A 116 8.35 -9.83 -14.65
C VAL A 116 9.59 -10.59 -14.23
N ALA A 117 10.24 -11.31 -15.15
CA ALA A 117 11.45 -12.09 -14.87
C ALA A 117 12.28 -12.29 -16.15
N ASP A 118 13.57 -12.58 -15.98
CA ASP A 118 14.52 -12.87 -17.04
C ASP A 118 14.91 -14.35 -17.00
N ASP A 119 14.73 -15.09 -18.08
CA ASP A 119 15.12 -16.51 -18.18
C ASP A 119 16.51 -16.72 -18.78
N GLY A 120 17.22 -15.64 -19.13
CA GLY A 120 18.52 -15.67 -19.79
C GLY A 120 18.48 -15.95 -21.30
N GLU A 121 17.30 -16.24 -21.87
CA GLU A 121 17.11 -16.50 -23.30
C GLU A 121 16.31 -15.39 -24.00
N HIS A 122 15.25 -14.91 -23.35
CA HIS A 122 14.30 -13.91 -23.88
C HIS A 122 14.43 -12.55 -23.18
N GLY A 123 15.45 -12.39 -22.32
CA GLY A 123 15.62 -11.20 -21.50
C GLY A 123 14.44 -11.00 -20.54
N ARG A 124 14.31 -9.78 -20.02
CA ARG A 124 13.26 -9.44 -19.05
C ARG A 124 11.89 -9.30 -19.71
N GLU A 125 11.01 -10.26 -19.44
CA GLU A 125 9.69 -10.39 -20.07
C GLU A 125 8.55 -10.64 -19.08
N LEU A 126 7.32 -10.65 -19.58
CA LEU A 126 6.12 -10.90 -18.77
C LEU A 126 5.87 -12.41 -18.61
N TRP A 127 5.75 -12.85 -17.37
CA TRP A 127 5.42 -14.21 -16.97
C TRP A 127 4.06 -14.29 -16.29
N VAL A 128 3.45 -15.47 -16.32
CA VAL A 128 2.18 -15.77 -15.64
C VAL A 128 2.27 -17.10 -14.91
N SER A 129 1.60 -17.19 -13.76
CA SER A 129 1.50 -18.40 -12.96
C SER A 129 0.09 -18.59 -12.37
N ASP A 130 -0.29 -19.84 -12.17
CA ASP A 130 -1.44 -20.27 -11.37
C ASP A 130 -1.04 -20.74 -9.94
N GLY A 131 0.24 -20.59 -9.59
CA GLY A 131 0.84 -21.06 -8.34
C GLY A 131 1.46 -22.45 -8.42
N SER A 132 1.52 -23.05 -9.61
CA SER A 132 2.22 -24.31 -9.86
C SER A 132 3.41 -24.14 -10.81
N PRO A 133 4.47 -24.99 -10.71
CA PRO A 133 5.57 -24.95 -11.67
C PRO A 133 5.11 -25.16 -13.13
N GLY A 134 4.14 -26.06 -13.35
CA GLY A 134 3.62 -26.37 -14.68
C GLY A 134 2.74 -25.27 -15.28
N GLY A 135 2.08 -24.47 -14.45
CA GLY A 135 1.31 -23.29 -14.87
C GLY A 135 2.15 -22.01 -14.97
N THR A 136 3.44 -22.06 -14.59
CA THR A 136 4.35 -20.90 -14.62
C THR A 136 5.12 -20.84 -15.94
N ARG A 137 4.82 -19.82 -16.75
CA ARG A 137 5.35 -19.70 -18.11
C ARG A 137 5.47 -18.25 -18.58
N LEU A 138 6.37 -18.05 -19.54
CA LEU A 138 6.44 -16.85 -20.36
C LEU A 138 5.06 -16.61 -21.01
N VAL A 139 4.58 -15.38 -20.95
CA VAL A 139 3.32 -14.98 -21.57
C VAL A 139 3.53 -14.81 -23.07
N LYS A 140 4.54 -14.03 -23.44
CA LYS A 140 4.92 -13.72 -24.81
C LYS A 140 6.32 -13.11 -24.77
N ASP A 141 7.18 -13.51 -25.69
CA ASP A 141 8.41 -12.80 -26.02
C ASP A 141 8.03 -11.56 -26.85
N ILE A 142 7.91 -10.40 -26.18
CA ILE A 142 7.47 -9.16 -26.82
C ILE A 142 8.64 -8.53 -27.58
N TRP A 143 9.84 -8.55 -27.01
CA TRP A 143 11.06 -8.11 -27.67
C TRP A 143 11.96 -9.32 -27.96
N PRO A 144 11.96 -9.84 -29.20
CA PRO A 144 12.65 -11.09 -29.50
C PRO A 144 14.14 -11.09 -29.15
N GLY A 145 14.55 -12.10 -28.40
CA GLY A 145 15.94 -12.34 -27.99
C GLY A 145 16.27 -11.81 -26.60
N ALA A 146 17.55 -11.80 -26.24
CA ALA A 146 17.98 -11.57 -24.85
C ALA A 146 17.87 -10.11 -24.36
N ASP A 147 17.43 -9.17 -25.21
CA ASP A 147 17.28 -7.77 -24.81
C ASP A 147 16.09 -7.57 -23.85
N GLY A 148 14.94 -8.23 -24.14
CA GLY A 148 13.71 -8.17 -23.35
C GLY A 148 12.89 -6.86 -23.49
N SER A 149 11.58 -6.96 -23.24
CA SER A 149 10.63 -5.84 -23.34
C SER A 149 10.56 -4.94 -22.09
N TYR A 150 11.17 -5.35 -20.99
CA TYR A 150 11.16 -4.67 -19.68
C TYR A 150 9.76 -4.22 -19.21
N PRO A 151 8.80 -5.15 -19.02
CA PRO A 151 7.48 -4.80 -18.51
C PRO A 151 7.55 -4.08 -17.16
N ARG A 152 6.71 -3.05 -16.96
CA ARG A 152 6.60 -2.31 -15.70
C ARG A 152 5.23 -1.70 -15.49
N ALA A 153 5.00 -1.14 -14.31
CA ALA A 153 3.75 -0.47 -13.93
C ALA A 153 2.52 -1.36 -14.17
N LEU A 154 2.62 -2.63 -13.76
CA LEU A 154 1.59 -3.64 -13.91
C LEU A 154 0.36 -3.28 -13.08
N VAL A 155 -0.83 -3.27 -13.70
CA VAL A 155 -2.11 -2.97 -13.06
C VAL A 155 -3.19 -3.89 -13.59
N GLU A 156 -3.96 -4.48 -12.68
CA GLU A 156 -5.20 -5.17 -13.02
C GLU A 156 -6.29 -4.15 -13.37
N SER A 157 -6.95 -4.33 -14.51
CA SER A 157 -8.16 -3.60 -14.82
C SER A 157 -9.14 -4.42 -15.63
N GLY A 158 -10.31 -4.70 -15.03
CA GLY A 158 -11.42 -5.36 -15.72
C GLY A 158 -11.14 -6.81 -16.10
N GLY A 159 -10.34 -7.51 -15.30
CA GLY A 159 -9.94 -8.91 -15.52
C GLY A 159 -8.77 -9.07 -16.49
N LEU A 160 -8.10 -7.99 -16.86
CA LEU A 160 -6.92 -7.99 -17.72
C LEU A 160 -5.75 -7.31 -17.01
N LEU A 161 -4.54 -7.71 -17.37
CA LEU A 161 -3.34 -6.97 -16.99
C LEU A 161 -3.10 -5.85 -18.00
N TYR A 162 -2.81 -4.65 -17.51
CA TYR A 162 -2.26 -3.54 -18.29
C TYR A 162 -0.87 -3.19 -17.75
N PHE A 163 0.06 -2.88 -18.65
CA PHE A 163 1.46 -2.64 -18.28
C PHE A 163 2.16 -1.85 -19.40
N ALA A 164 3.30 -1.25 -19.08
CA ALA A 164 4.18 -0.66 -20.09
C ALA A 164 5.25 -1.68 -20.50
N ALA A 165 5.49 -1.84 -21.81
CA ALA A 165 6.55 -2.71 -22.35
C ALA A 165 7.04 -2.21 -23.71
N GLY A 166 8.28 -2.57 -24.06
CA GLY A 166 8.94 -2.18 -25.30
C GLY A 166 8.85 -3.23 -26.40
N ASP A 167 8.70 -2.82 -27.66
CA ASP A 167 9.03 -3.66 -28.81
C ASP A 167 9.94 -2.89 -29.82
N PRO A 168 10.62 -3.59 -30.74
CA PRO A 168 11.54 -2.95 -31.68
C PRO A 168 10.91 -1.95 -32.65
N GLU A 169 9.59 -2.00 -32.87
CA GLU A 169 8.87 -1.20 -33.85
C GLU A 169 8.25 0.07 -33.22
N HIS A 170 7.74 -0.03 -31.99
CA HIS A 170 6.91 0.98 -31.32
C HIS A 170 7.58 1.56 -30.05
N GLY A 171 8.75 1.07 -29.66
CA GLY A 171 9.36 1.48 -28.40
C GLY A 171 8.48 1.09 -27.20
N ARG A 172 8.61 1.82 -26.08
CA ARG A 172 7.86 1.50 -24.84
C ARG A 172 6.47 2.12 -24.84
N GLU A 173 5.45 1.28 -24.87
CA GLU A 173 4.05 1.69 -24.96
C GLU A 173 3.14 0.96 -23.98
N LEU A 174 1.83 1.25 -24.02
CA LEU A 174 0.82 0.57 -23.21
C LEU A 174 0.41 -0.77 -23.84
N TRP A 175 0.60 -1.85 -23.10
CA TRP A 175 0.20 -3.21 -23.47
C TRP A 175 -0.91 -3.74 -22.58
N ARG A 176 -1.62 -4.75 -23.08
CA ARG A 176 -2.50 -5.59 -22.24
C ARG A 176 -2.23 -7.07 -22.41
N SER A 177 -2.60 -7.86 -21.41
CA SER A 177 -2.56 -9.32 -21.45
C SER A 177 -3.75 -9.95 -20.70
N ASP A 178 -4.24 -11.06 -21.24
CA ASP A 178 -5.13 -12.02 -20.54
C ASP A 178 -4.36 -13.26 -20.03
N GLY A 179 -3.03 -13.24 -20.13
CA GLY A 179 -2.15 -14.36 -19.76
C GLY A 179 -1.80 -15.28 -20.92
N THR A 180 -2.36 -15.07 -22.11
CA THR A 180 -2.03 -15.86 -23.31
C THR A 180 -1.22 -15.02 -24.31
N PRO A 181 -0.38 -15.65 -25.17
CA PRO A 181 0.31 -14.92 -26.23
C PRO A 181 -0.65 -14.17 -27.16
N ALA A 182 -1.80 -14.78 -27.49
CA ALA A 182 -2.80 -14.20 -28.39
C ALA A 182 -3.57 -13.01 -27.79
N GLY A 183 -3.84 -13.06 -26.48
CA GLY A 183 -4.43 -11.95 -25.74
C GLY A 183 -3.42 -10.91 -25.27
N THR A 184 -2.14 -11.05 -25.65
CA THR A 184 -1.06 -10.10 -25.34
C THR A 184 -0.65 -9.27 -26.56
N TRP A 185 -1.04 -8.01 -26.55
CA TRP A 185 -0.88 -7.10 -27.70
C TRP A 185 -0.88 -5.64 -27.23
N LEU A 186 -0.24 -4.80 -28.04
CA LEU A 186 -0.12 -3.36 -27.89
C LEU A 186 -1.53 -2.73 -27.90
N VAL A 187 -1.89 -1.98 -26.86
CA VAL A 187 -3.22 -1.33 -26.78
C VAL A 187 -3.34 -0.24 -27.83
N GLU A 188 -2.34 0.63 -27.88
CA GLU A 188 -2.23 1.71 -28.86
C GLU A 188 -0.77 2.17 -28.91
N ASP A 189 -0.31 2.47 -30.12
CA ASP A 189 0.94 3.18 -30.39
C ASP A 189 0.66 4.69 -30.22
N LEU A 190 1.03 5.24 -29.06
CA LEU A 190 0.70 6.62 -28.70
C LEU A 190 1.68 7.62 -29.33
N ASP A 191 2.89 7.19 -29.67
CA ASP A 191 3.89 7.99 -30.37
C ASP A 191 4.57 7.17 -31.48
N PRO A 192 4.12 7.32 -32.74
CA PRO A 192 4.55 6.47 -33.84
C PRO A 192 6.06 6.44 -34.05
N GLY A 193 6.65 5.26 -33.86
CA GLY A 193 8.06 5.00 -34.09
C GLY A 193 8.73 4.30 -32.89
N PRO A 194 10.05 4.12 -32.92
CA PRO A 194 10.74 3.28 -31.94
C PRO A 194 11.01 3.97 -30.60
N GLU A 195 10.66 5.24 -30.41
CA GLU A 195 10.92 5.97 -29.16
C GLU A 195 9.91 5.58 -28.07
N GLY A 196 8.63 5.56 -28.41
CA GLY A 196 7.51 5.27 -27.52
C GLY A 196 7.28 6.31 -26.41
N THR A 197 6.12 6.27 -25.78
CA THR A 197 5.70 7.24 -24.75
C THR A 197 6.08 6.87 -23.31
N GLY A 198 6.58 5.65 -23.09
CA GLY A 198 7.03 5.17 -21.79
C GLY A 198 6.02 5.38 -20.64
N PRO A 199 4.81 4.80 -20.67
CA PRO A 199 3.88 4.87 -19.55
C PRO A 199 4.54 4.39 -18.25
N TYR A 200 4.36 5.11 -17.14
CA TYR A 200 5.09 4.82 -15.89
C TYR A 200 4.24 4.79 -14.62
N LEU A 201 3.06 5.41 -14.64
CA LEU A 201 2.11 5.33 -13.54
C LEU A 201 0.73 5.00 -14.11
N LEU A 202 0.20 3.83 -13.77
CA LEU A 202 -1.09 3.33 -14.23
C LEU A 202 -2.01 3.19 -13.02
N THR A 203 -3.31 3.44 -13.20
CA THR A 203 -4.32 3.10 -12.20
C THR A 203 -5.67 2.86 -12.83
N ARG A 204 -6.48 2.01 -12.21
CA ARG A 204 -7.88 1.87 -12.56
C ARG A 204 -8.69 2.96 -11.85
N GLY A 205 -9.32 3.83 -12.62
CA GLY A 205 -10.29 4.78 -12.09
C GLY A 205 -11.56 4.08 -11.61
N GLY A 206 -12.29 4.70 -10.68
CA GLY A 206 -13.54 4.11 -10.19
C GLY A 206 -14.72 4.26 -11.17
N ASP A 207 -14.52 4.94 -12.30
CA ASP A 207 -15.37 4.85 -13.50
C ASP A 207 -15.09 3.59 -14.35
N GLY A 208 -14.11 2.78 -13.95
CA GLY A 208 -13.68 1.56 -14.63
C GLY A 208 -12.72 1.77 -15.79
N ALA A 209 -12.34 3.01 -16.12
CA ALA A 209 -11.32 3.28 -17.13
C ALA A 209 -9.91 3.11 -16.55
N LEU A 210 -8.94 2.82 -17.42
CA LEU A 210 -7.54 2.91 -17.07
C LEU A 210 -7.07 4.35 -17.28
N TYR A 211 -6.39 4.90 -16.29
CA TYR A 211 -5.69 6.17 -16.36
C TYR A 211 -4.20 5.91 -16.25
N PHE A 212 -3.42 6.64 -17.04
CA PHE A 212 -1.97 6.49 -17.00
C PHE A 212 -1.25 7.77 -17.35
N ILE A 213 -0.01 7.89 -16.89
CA ILE A 213 0.87 9.00 -17.26
C ILE A 213 1.98 8.47 -18.16
N SER A 214 2.18 9.18 -19.26
CA SER A 214 3.25 8.92 -20.23
C SER A 214 4.07 10.18 -20.49
N HIS A 215 5.33 9.97 -20.89
CA HIS A 215 6.20 11.00 -21.44
C HIS A 215 6.01 11.08 -22.95
N PHE A 216 6.16 12.27 -23.51
CA PHE A 216 6.10 12.48 -24.95
C PHE A 216 7.28 13.36 -25.35
N GLU A 217 7.63 13.31 -26.64
CA GLU A 217 8.58 14.24 -27.24
C GLU A 217 8.29 15.71 -26.84
N GLY A 218 9.37 16.49 -26.70
CA GLY A 218 9.30 17.90 -26.36
C GLY A 218 9.13 18.19 -24.86
N PHE A 219 9.53 17.27 -23.99
CA PHE A 219 9.50 17.41 -22.53
C PHE A 219 8.10 17.64 -21.98
N PHE A 220 7.14 16.80 -22.35
CA PHE A 220 5.80 16.84 -21.78
C PHE A 220 5.42 15.52 -21.12
N MET A 221 4.73 15.60 -19.99
CA MET A 221 3.95 14.49 -19.44
C MET A 221 2.48 14.69 -19.73
N ARG A 222 1.77 13.60 -19.97
CA ARG A 222 0.33 13.63 -20.25
C ARG A 222 -0.41 12.61 -19.40
N LEU A 223 -1.51 13.05 -18.78
CA LEU A 223 -2.50 12.15 -18.19
C LEU A 223 -3.43 11.66 -19.29
N MET A 224 -3.40 10.36 -19.53
CA MET A 224 -4.16 9.67 -20.55
C MET A 224 -5.26 8.82 -19.90
N ARG A 225 -6.32 8.56 -20.65
CA ARG A 225 -7.45 7.71 -20.24
C ARG A 225 -7.85 6.77 -21.36
N THR A 226 -8.01 5.48 -21.06
CA THR A 226 -8.50 4.49 -22.04
C THR A 226 -9.47 3.48 -21.39
N ASN A 227 -10.33 2.88 -22.21
CA ASN A 227 -11.13 1.71 -21.85
C ASN A 227 -10.59 0.41 -22.50
N GLY A 228 -9.45 0.49 -23.19
CA GLY A 228 -8.82 -0.62 -23.92
C GLY A 228 -9.53 -1.07 -25.20
N LYS A 229 -10.63 -0.41 -25.59
CA LYS A 229 -11.41 -0.70 -26.82
C LYS A 229 -11.44 0.45 -27.80
N SER A 230 -11.14 1.65 -27.33
CA SER A 230 -11.09 2.89 -28.10
C SER A 230 -9.75 3.57 -27.84
N PRO A 231 -9.32 4.44 -28.77
CA PRO A 231 -8.12 5.25 -28.58
C PRO A 231 -8.09 5.94 -27.22
N ALA A 232 -6.91 5.99 -26.63
CA ALA A 232 -6.65 6.74 -25.41
C ALA A 232 -6.90 8.22 -25.66
N VAL A 233 -7.44 8.88 -24.63
CA VAL A 233 -7.76 10.31 -24.67
C VAL A 233 -6.83 11.03 -23.72
N GLU A 234 -6.15 12.06 -24.22
CA GLU A 234 -5.40 13.01 -23.40
C GLU A 234 -6.37 13.86 -22.58
N LEU A 235 -6.20 13.87 -21.26
CA LEU A 235 -7.00 14.69 -20.34
C LEU A 235 -6.24 15.93 -19.87
N PHE A 236 -4.92 15.80 -19.72
CA PHE A 236 -4.08 16.85 -19.15
C PHE A 236 -2.66 16.74 -19.69
N ARG A 237 -2.00 17.88 -19.89
CA ARG A 237 -0.59 17.93 -20.26
C ARG A 237 0.14 18.99 -19.46
N ARG A 238 1.40 18.72 -19.12
CA ARG A 238 2.31 19.66 -18.44
C ARG A 238 3.73 19.45 -18.94
N SER A 239 4.55 20.50 -18.87
CA SER A 239 5.99 20.35 -19.07
C SER A 239 6.54 19.34 -18.06
N SER A 240 7.46 18.48 -18.51
CA SER A 240 8.27 17.61 -17.66
C SER A 240 9.54 18.31 -17.18
N GLU A 241 9.84 19.51 -17.67
CA GLU A 241 10.95 20.32 -17.16
C GLU A 241 10.57 20.93 -15.82
N GLY A 242 11.12 20.36 -14.74
CA GLY A 242 10.93 20.88 -13.40
C GLY A 242 9.48 20.77 -12.92
N GLY A 243 8.85 19.61 -13.10
CA GLY A 243 7.56 19.29 -12.53
C GLY A 243 7.19 17.82 -12.72
N GLY A 244 6.12 17.38 -12.06
CA GLY A 244 5.68 15.98 -12.04
C GLY A 244 4.15 15.86 -12.11
N LEU A 245 3.71 14.69 -12.57
CA LEU A 245 2.36 14.18 -12.33
C LEU A 245 2.49 12.91 -11.50
N GLU A 246 1.83 12.90 -10.35
CA GLU A 246 2.05 11.92 -9.28
C GLU A 246 0.72 11.50 -8.64
N SER A 247 0.74 10.39 -7.88
CA SER A 247 -0.32 9.97 -6.97
C SER A 247 -1.73 9.90 -7.57
N LEU A 248 -1.93 9.00 -8.53
CA LEU A 248 -3.26 8.75 -9.11
C LEU A 248 -4.15 7.97 -8.13
N THR A 249 -5.11 8.64 -7.49
CA THR A 249 -6.01 8.04 -6.49
C THR A 249 -7.47 8.06 -6.95
N ALA A 250 -8.06 6.88 -7.14
CA ALA A 250 -9.47 6.75 -7.47
C ALA A 250 -10.36 6.97 -6.23
N VAL A 251 -11.38 7.82 -6.36
CA VAL A 251 -12.35 8.11 -5.29
C VAL A 251 -13.76 8.16 -5.90
N GLY A 252 -14.56 7.11 -5.67
CA GLY A 252 -15.84 6.98 -6.36
C GLY A 252 -15.64 7.02 -7.87
N ASN A 253 -16.37 7.85 -8.61
CA ASN A 253 -16.21 8.01 -10.05
C ASN A 253 -15.15 9.06 -10.46
N LYS A 254 -14.33 9.53 -9.52
CA LYS A 254 -13.30 10.55 -9.74
C LYS A 254 -11.91 9.94 -9.68
N LEU A 255 -10.98 10.59 -10.36
CA LEU A 255 -9.55 10.41 -10.18
C LEU A 255 -8.95 11.70 -9.66
N PHE A 256 -8.25 11.62 -8.53
CA PHE A 256 -7.40 12.67 -8.01
C PHE A 256 -5.95 12.42 -8.41
N PHE A 257 -5.20 13.48 -8.63
CA PHE A 257 -3.76 13.42 -8.89
C PHE A 257 -3.07 14.68 -8.40
N VAL A 258 -1.77 14.57 -8.19
CA VAL A 258 -0.91 15.67 -7.76
C VAL A 258 -0.09 16.14 -8.93
N SER A 259 -0.01 17.45 -9.10
CA SER A 259 0.91 18.06 -10.04
C SER A 259 1.91 18.95 -9.30
N THR A 260 3.19 18.66 -9.48
CA THR A 260 4.29 19.35 -8.81
C THR A 260 5.03 20.28 -9.78
N SER A 261 5.63 21.34 -9.24
CA SER A 261 6.53 22.26 -9.95
C SER A 261 7.80 22.44 -9.13
N VAL A 262 8.95 22.51 -9.81
CA VAL A 262 10.31 22.63 -9.26
C VAL A 262 10.87 24.04 -9.52
N HIS A 263 10.12 24.92 -10.18
CA HIS A 263 10.52 26.31 -10.39
C HIS A 263 9.88 27.22 -9.32
N ASP A 264 10.74 27.76 -8.45
CA ASP A 264 10.69 28.89 -7.49
C ASP A 264 9.46 29.17 -6.61
N ASP A 265 8.39 28.38 -6.66
CA ASP A 265 7.34 28.33 -5.63
C ASP A 265 6.81 26.89 -5.56
N THR A 266 7.57 25.99 -4.92
CA THR A 266 7.31 24.53 -4.86
C THR A 266 6.00 24.22 -4.15
N MET A 267 4.90 24.26 -4.90
CA MET A 267 3.58 23.88 -4.43
C MET A 267 3.11 22.64 -5.16
N ALA A 268 2.59 21.69 -4.40
CA ALA A 268 1.81 20.57 -4.89
C ALA A 268 0.38 21.03 -5.18
N GLU A 269 -0.04 20.95 -6.43
CA GLU A 269 -1.40 21.22 -6.85
C GLU A 269 -2.22 19.92 -6.84
N LEU A 270 -3.32 19.90 -6.09
CA LEU A 270 -4.27 18.79 -6.13
C LEU A 270 -5.26 19.02 -7.28
N TRP A 271 -5.37 18.06 -8.19
CA TRP A 271 -6.28 18.08 -9.33
C TRP A 271 -7.26 16.91 -9.29
N VAL A 272 -8.41 17.07 -9.94
CA VAL A 272 -9.43 16.02 -10.02
C VAL A 272 -10.09 15.98 -11.40
N THR A 273 -10.44 14.78 -11.85
CA THR A 273 -11.26 14.55 -13.05
C THR A 273 -12.31 13.47 -12.82
N SER A 274 -13.40 13.52 -13.58
CA SER A 274 -14.39 12.45 -13.71
C SER A 274 -14.47 11.92 -15.15
N GLY A 275 -13.32 11.88 -15.83
CA GLY A 275 -13.21 11.50 -17.25
C GLY A 275 -13.29 12.67 -18.25
N ALA A 276 -13.24 13.92 -17.76
CA ALA A 276 -13.19 15.15 -18.55
C ALA A 276 -11.87 15.91 -18.29
N ALA A 277 -11.72 17.12 -18.84
CA ALA A 277 -10.59 17.99 -18.52
C ALA A 277 -10.50 18.18 -16.98
N PRO A 278 -9.34 17.90 -16.34
CA PRO A 278 -9.20 18.04 -14.90
C PRO A 278 -9.36 19.47 -14.41
N VAL A 279 -9.81 19.61 -13.18
CA VAL A 279 -9.94 20.90 -12.49
C VAL A 279 -9.14 20.90 -11.18
N PRO A 280 -8.58 22.04 -10.77
CA PRO A 280 -7.81 22.13 -9.53
C PRO A 280 -8.73 22.12 -8.30
N ALA A 281 -8.37 21.32 -7.31
CA ALA A 281 -9.07 21.14 -6.04
C ALA A 281 -8.31 21.74 -4.84
N GLY A 282 -7.02 22.07 -4.96
CA GLY A 282 -6.24 22.68 -3.88
C GLY A 282 -4.79 22.93 -4.29
N MET A 283 -4.04 23.65 -3.45
CA MET A 283 -2.62 23.94 -3.64
C MET A 283 -1.97 23.98 -2.25
N PHE A 284 -0.84 23.28 -2.11
CA PHE A 284 -0.22 23.02 -0.80
C PHE A 284 1.31 23.06 -0.92
N PRO A 285 2.05 23.58 0.07
CA PRO A 285 3.51 23.48 0.05
C PRO A 285 3.98 22.03 0.08
N THR A 286 3.31 21.20 0.87
CA THR A 286 3.51 19.74 0.91
C THR A 286 2.16 19.03 0.83
N LEU A 287 2.11 17.94 0.07
CA LEU A 287 0.94 17.05 -0.02
C LEU A 287 1.42 15.65 -0.38
N HIS A 288 1.02 14.64 0.40
CA HIS A 288 1.36 13.24 0.17
C HIS A 288 0.37 12.29 0.90
N ASP A 289 0.61 10.98 0.83
CA ASP A 289 -0.18 9.91 1.47
C ASP A 289 -1.68 9.97 1.14
N LEU A 290 -2.04 9.98 -0.16
CA LEU A 290 -3.43 10.07 -0.60
C LEU A 290 -4.15 8.74 -0.43
N VAL A 291 -5.31 8.75 0.24
CA VAL A 291 -6.17 7.58 0.39
C VAL A 291 -7.64 7.91 0.20
N ALA A 292 -8.38 6.97 -0.39
CA ALA A 292 -9.82 7.07 -0.55
C ALA A 292 -10.54 6.50 0.68
N MET A 293 -11.46 7.25 1.27
CA MET A 293 -12.37 6.74 2.31
C MET A 293 -13.75 7.39 2.17
N GLY A 294 -14.83 6.59 2.23
CA GLY A 294 -16.20 7.11 2.28
C GLY A 294 -16.57 8.06 1.13
N GLY A 295 -16.00 7.88 -0.07
CA GLY A 295 -16.24 8.73 -1.23
C GLY A 295 -15.51 10.08 -1.22
N ARG A 296 -14.53 10.26 -0.35
CA ARG A 296 -13.65 11.45 -0.30
C ARG A 296 -12.19 11.04 -0.35
N LEU A 297 -11.35 11.97 -0.80
CA LEU A 297 -9.91 11.87 -0.68
C LEU A 297 -9.50 12.36 0.71
N TYR A 298 -8.58 11.66 1.36
CA TYR A 298 -7.85 12.10 2.54
C TYR A 298 -6.36 12.09 2.24
N PHE A 299 -5.60 13.01 2.83
CA PHE A 299 -4.17 13.18 2.55
C PHE A 299 -3.52 13.99 3.67
N SER A 300 -2.21 13.86 3.81
CA SER A 300 -1.38 14.75 4.63
C SER A 300 -1.00 15.98 3.80
N ALA A 301 -1.17 17.18 4.35
CA ALA A 301 -0.74 18.41 3.69
C ALA A 301 -0.50 19.56 4.66
N SER A 302 0.33 20.51 4.24
CA SER A 302 0.58 21.76 4.95
C SER A 302 -0.28 22.93 4.48
N SER A 303 -0.55 23.87 5.39
CA SER A 303 -1.23 25.13 5.05
C SER A 303 -0.34 26.06 4.22
N GLU A 304 -0.93 26.90 3.37
CA GLU A 304 -0.18 27.91 2.61
C GLU A 304 0.68 28.81 3.54
N GLY A 305 1.94 29.02 3.16
CA GLY A 305 2.90 29.82 3.92
C GLY A 305 3.51 29.13 5.15
N HIS A 306 3.13 27.88 5.45
CA HIS A 306 3.53 27.18 6.67
C HIS A 306 3.84 25.70 6.39
N SER A 307 4.98 25.39 5.76
CA SER A 307 5.36 24.02 5.42
C SER A 307 5.56 23.09 6.63
N ALA A 308 5.71 23.64 7.84
CA ALA A 308 5.83 22.88 9.08
C ALA A 308 4.49 22.51 9.74
N ASP A 309 3.34 22.99 9.22
CA ASP A 309 1.97 22.74 9.70
C ASP A 309 1.31 21.60 8.88
N GLU A 310 1.96 20.44 8.78
CA GLU A 310 1.35 19.27 8.12
C GLU A 310 0.29 18.62 8.99
N GLU A 311 -0.93 18.55 8.47
CA GLU A 311 -2.12 18.07 9.17
C GLU A 311 -2.94 17.13 8.29
N LEU A 312 -3.98 16.51 8.84
CA LEU A 312 -4.88 15.66 8.07
C LEU A 312 -5.87 16.52 7.28
N TRP A 313 -5.91 16.37 5.96
CA TRP A 313 -6.84 17.05 5.06
C TRP A 313 -7.81 16.07 4.40
N ARG A 314 -8.93 16.62 3.91
CA ARG A 314 -9.89 15.90 3.07
C ARG A 314 -10.32 16.75 1.88
N SER A 315 -10.73 16.10 0.78
CA SER A 315 -11.33 16.76 -0.38
C SER A 315 -12.50 15.98 -0.96
N ASP A 316 -13.52 16.71 -1.41
CA ASP A 316 -14.59 16.20 -2.28
C ASP A 316 -14.33 16.46 -3.78
N GLY A 317 -13.19 17.05 -4.12
CA GLY A 317 -12.81 17.47 -5.48
C GLY A 317 -13.11 18.92 -5.81
N SER A 318 -13.68 19.69 -4.88
CA SER A 318 -13.86 21.14 -5.04
C SER A 318 -12.91 21.91 -4.13
N ARG A 319 -12.45 23.10 -4.56
CA ARG A 319 -11.62 23.99 -3.71
C ARG A 319 -12.28 24.30 -2.36
N LYS A 320 -13.60 24.47 -2.33
CA LYS A 320 -14.35 24.72 -1.08
C LYS A 320 -14.44 23.49 -0.20
N GLY A 321 -14.56 22.29 -0.78
CA GLY A 321 -14.65 21.03 -0.05
C GLY A 321 -13.30 20.45 0.36
N THR A 322 -12.20 21.03 -0.13
CA THR A 322 -10.83 20.73 0.31
C THR A 322 -10.52 21.49 1.60
N GLN A 323 -10.46 20.77 2.72
CA GLN A 323 -10.36 21.36 4.06
C GLN A 323 -9.54 20.48 5.00
N ARG A 324 -8.83 21.10 5.93
CA ARG A 324 -8.22 20.42 7.09
C ARG A 324 -9.31 19.75 7.91
N VAL A 325 -9.09 18.49 8.29
CA VAL A 325 -10.02 17.70 9.10
C VAL A 325 -9.97 18.17 10.55
N LYS A 326 -8.76 18.27 11.11
CA LYS A 326 -8.47 18.75 12.44
C LYS A 326 -7.05 19.31 12.46
N ASP A 327 -6.84 20.31 13.31
CA ASP A 327 -5.54 20.82 13.70
C ASP A 327 -5.13 20.04 14.95
N LEU A 328 -4.30 18.99 14.78
CA LEU A 328 -3.93 18.09 15.86
C LEU A 328 -2.82 18.68 16.73
N TRP A 329 -1.88 19.41 16.13
CA TRP A 329 -0.86 20.13 16.87
C TRP A 329 -0.93 21.64 16.59
N PRO A 330 -1.73 22.39 17.36
CA PRO A 330 -1.92 23.83 17.11
C PRO A 330 -0.62 24.63 17.26
N GLY A 331 -0.33 25.46 16.26
CA GLY A 331 0.81 26.39 16.31
C GLY A 331 1.46 26.58 14.95
N PHE A 332 2.79 26.65 14.94
CA PHE A 332 3.59 26.65 13.71
C PHE A 332 4.13 25.25 13.37
N GLN A 333 3.84 24.28 14.22
CA GLN A 333 4.11 22.86 14.06
C GLN A 333 2.84 22.18 13.52
N GLY A 334 2.99 21.00 12.96
CA GLY A 334 1.88 20.15 12.53
C GLY A 334 2.06 18.75 13.09
N SER A 335 1.02 17.94 13.02
CA SER A 335 1.06 16.58 13.53
C SER A 335 1.76 15.56 12.62
N PHE A 336 2.11 15.97 11.40
CA PHE A 336 2.75 15.15 10.36
C PHE A 336 2.10 13.76 10.22
N PRO A 337 0.82 13.67 9.79
CA PRO A 337 0.18 12.38 9.54
C PRO A 337 0.96 11.54 8.54
N ARG A 338 1.13 10.25 8.82
CA ARG A 338 1.82 9.29 7.95
C ARG A 338 1.07 7.97 7.90
N GLY A 339 1.21 7.25 6.78
CA GLY A 339 0.66 5.89 6.64
C GLY A 339 -0.87 5.86 6.68
N LEU A 340 -1.51 6.80 6.00
CA LEU A 340 -2.98 6.90 5.96
C LEU A 340 -3.61 5.61 5.40
N THR A 341 -4.28 4.85 6.25
CA THR A 341 -4.87 3.55 5.90
C THR A 341 -6.37 3.53 6.21
N ALA A 342 -7.18 3.40 5.15
CA ALA A 342 -8.62 3.27 5.28
C ALA A 342 -9.00 1.84 5.68
N LEU A 343 -9.81 1.71 6.74
CA LEU A 343 -10.39 0.47 7.22
C LEU A 343 -11.90 0.68 7.38
N GLY A 344 -12.67 0.23 6.38
CA GLY A 344 -14.11 0.51 6.31
C GLY A 344 -14.42 2.01 6.23
N ARG A 345 -15.07 2.55 7.26
CA ARG A 345 -15.43 3.99 7.38
C ARG A 345 -14.53 4.75 8.36
N ARG A 346 -13.36 4.21 8.68
CA ARG A 346 -12.35 4.81 9.56
C ARG A 346 -11.03 4.92 8.83
N LEU A 347 -10.29 5.95 9.17
CA LEU A 347 -8.95 6.23 8.68
C LEU A 347 -7.99 6.11 9.85
N PHE A 348 -7.02 5.20 9.76
CA PHE A 348 -5.94 5.05 10.73
C PHE A 348 -4.66 5.65 10.17
N PHE A 349 -3.85 6.24 11.05
CA PHE A 349 -2.60 6.90 10.67
C PHE A 349 -1.71 7.15 11.89
N SER A 350 -0.41 7.36 11.68
CA SER A 350 0.49 7.82 12.74
C SER A 350 0.62 9.34 12.73
N ALA A 351 0.57 9.97 13.90
CA ALA A 351 0.71 11.42 14.07
C ALA A 351 1.17 11.78 15.49
N ASP A 352 1.68 13.00 15.66
CA ASP A 352 2.13 13.55 16.93
C ASP A 352 1.34 14.82 17.28
N ASP A 353 0.69 14.86 18.44
CA ASP A 353 -0.06 16.05 18.90
C ASP A 353 0.78 16.99 19.79
N GLY A 354 2.07 16.73 19.90
CA GLY A 354 3.01 17.46 20.75
C GLY A 354 2.91 17.09 22.24
N THR A 355 2.03 16.17 22.62
CA THR A 355 1.80 15.74 24.00
C THR A 355 2.12 14.26 24.21
N HIS A 356 1.68 13.40 23.30
CA HIS A 356 1.79 11.94 23.40
C HIS A 356 2.90 11.35 22.51
N GLY A 357 3.70 12.21 21.86
CA GLY A 357 4.63 11.76 20.82
C GLY A 357 3.89 11.15 19.62
N ARG A 358 4.64 10.49 18.73
CA ARG A 358 4.04 9.85 17.54
C ARG A 358 3.34 8.55 17.93
N GLU A 359 2.01 8.55 17.80
CA GLU A 359 1.14 7.44 18.19
C GLU A 359 0.14 7.09 17.09
N LEU A 360 -0.71 6.08 17.33
CA LEU A 360 -1.76 5.67 16.41
C LEU A 360 -3.01 6.53 16.59
N TRP A 361 -3.50 7.10 15.50
CA TRP A 361 -4.71 7.93 15.46
C TRP A 361 -5.77 7.31 14.57
N VAL A 362 -7.02 7.64 14.87
CA VAL A 362 -8.19 7.26 14.08
C VAL A 362 -9.03 8.49 13.72
N SER A 363 -9.59 8.52 12.51
CA SER A 363 -10.58 9.52 12.09
C SER A 363 -11.78 8.87 11.39
N ASP A 364 -12.98 9.37 11.68
CA ASP A 364 -14.17 9.15 10.85
C ASP A 364 -14.31 10.18 9.70
N GLY A 365 -13.29 11.03 9.55
CA GLY A 365 -13.24 12.13 8.60
C GLY A 365 -13.78 13.46 9.12
N THR A 366 -14.16 13.55 10.40
CA THR A 366 -14.60 14.79 11.08
C THR A 366 -13.63 15.20 12.18
N ALA A 367 -13.60 16.49 12.53
CA ALA A 367 -12.76 16.98 13.63
C ALA A 367 -13.07 16.30 14.97
N SER A 368 -14.36 16.07 15.28
CA SER A 368 -14.78 15.41 16.52
C SER A 368 -14.43 13.93 16.55
N GLY A 369 -14.44 13.26 15.40
CA GLY A 369 -14.10 11.85 15.28
C GLY A 369 -12.61 11.59 15.01
N THR A 370 -11.75 12.62 14.95
CA THR A 370 -10.29 12.48 14.90
C THR A 370 -9.71 12.46 16.31
N LEU A 371 -9.29 11.28 16.74
CA LEU A 371 -8.92 10.97 18.12
C LEU A 371 -7.63 10.13 18.17
N LEU A 372 -6.87 10.29 19.25
CA LEU A 372 -5.82 9.35 19.61
C LEU A 372 -6.49 7.99 19.83
N PHE A 373 -6.06 6.97 19.08
CA PHE A 373 -6.66 5.66 19.17
C PHE A 373 -6.21 4.97 20.46
N GLU A 374 -4.91 4.86 20.63
CA GLU A 374 -4.28 4.31 21.83
C GLU A 374 -2.91 4.97 22.02
N ASP A 375 -2.59 5.33 23.27
CA ASP A 375 -1.28 5.84 23.70
C ASP A 375 -0.44 4.63 24.11
N LEU A 376 0.21 3.99 23.13
CA LEU A 376 0.95 2.74 23.35
C LEU A 376 2.19 2.98 24.23
N VAL A 377 2.83 4.14 24.11
CA VAL A 377 3.96 4.55 24.95
C VAL A 377 3.62 5.85 25.68
N PRO A 378 3.09 5.76 26.93
CA PRO A 378 2.62 6.93 27.65
C PRO A 378 3.64 8.06 27.78
N GLY A 379 3.22 9.25 27.36
CA GLY A 379 4.01 10.48 27.43
C GLY A 379 4.64 10.85 26.09
N ALA A 380 5.65 11.73 26.10
CA ALA A 380 6.19 12.31 24.86
C ALA A 380 7.11 11.38 24.04
N GLY A 381 7.20 10.09 24.39
CA GLY A 381 8.09 9.13 23.74
C GLY A 381 7.53 8.61 22.41
N GLY A 382 6.22 8.30 22.37
CA GLY A 382 5.55 7.74 21.21
C GLY A 382 5.93 6.29 20.90
N SER A 383 5.05 5.58 20.19
CA SER A 383 5.27 4.22 19.68
C SER A 383 5.65 4.15 18.20
N SER A 384 5.67 5.30 17.51
CA SER A 384 6.00 5.44 16.08
C SER A 384 5.37 4.36 15.17
N PRO A 385 4.03 4.26 15.07
CA PRO A 385 3.39 3.24 14.25
C PRO A 385 3.68 3.37 12.75
N GLU A 386 3.99 2.25 12.11
CA GLU A 386 4.35 2.16 10.68
C GLU A 386 3.74 0.90 10.02
N ALA A 387 3.88 0.78 8.69
CA ALA A 387 3.38 -0.35 7.90
C ALA A 387 1.88 -0.68 8.08
N LEU A 388 1.05 0.33 8.39
CA LEU A 388 -0.39 0.17 8.64
C LEU A 388 -1.08 -0.49 7.44
N THR A 389 -1.68 -1.65 7.65
CA THR A 389 -2.33 -2.44 6.61
C THR A 389 -3.69 -2.95 7.07
N ALA A 390 -4.73 -2.58 6.35
CA ALA A 390 -6.10 -3.05 6.57
C ALA A 390 -6.31 -4.43 5.91
N ILE A 391 -6.66 -5.44 6.70
CA ILE A 391 -6.89 -6.81 6.25
C ILE A 391 -8.21 -7.33 6.84
N ASP A 392 -9.22 -7.51 6.00
CA ASP A 392 -10.51 -8.14 6.34
C ASP A 392 -11.13 -7.66 7.67
N GLY A 393 -11.16 -6.35 7.92
CA GLY A 393 -11.73 -5.77 9.14
C GLY A 393 -10.76 -5.63 10.31
N ASN A 394 -9.48 -5.94 10.11
CA ASN A 394 -8.41 -5.81 11.11
C ASN A 394 -7.34 -4.83 10.61
N LEU A 395 -6.61 -4.20 11.52
CA LEU A 395 -5.46 -3.35 11.20
C LEU A 395 -4.19 -4.03 11.71
N PHE A 396 -3.27 -4.35 10.82
CA PHE A 396 -1.92 -4.80 11.13
C PHE A 396 -0.93 -3.65 10.98
N PHE A 397 0.06 -3.55 11.86
CA PHE A 397 1.06 -2.47 11.84
C PHE A 397 2.29 -2.88 12.65
N SER A 398 3.37 -2.11 12.54
CA SER A 398 4.51 -2.19 13.45
C SER A 398 4.51 -1.01 14.41
N ALA A 399 4.92 -1.23 15.65
CA ALA A 399 5.07 -0.18 16.66
C ALA A 399 6.13 -0.56 17.69
N GLU A 400 6.77 0.46 18.25
CA GLU A 400 7.87 0.35 19.21
C GLU A 400 7.39 0.57 20.64
N THR A 401 7.78 -0.31 21.57
CA THR A 401 7.62 -0.06 23.01
C THR A 401 8.94 -0.25 23.74
N PRO A 402 9.18 0.46 24.88
CA PRO A 402 10.45 0.38 25.61
C PRO A 402 10.84 -1.03 26.07
N ASP A 403 9.88 -1.94 26.21
CA ASP A 403 10.07 -3.31 26.66
C ASP A 403 10.17 -4.34 25.53
N ARG A 404 9.86 -3.97 24.28
CA ARG A 404 9.77 -4.91 23.13
C ARG A 404 10.50 -4.45 21.86
N GLY A 405 11.04 -3.24 21.81
CA GLY A 405 11.48 -2.66 20.54
C GLY A 405 10.31 -2.58 19.53
N ARG A 406 10.61 -2.51 18.22
CA ARG A 406 9.61 -2.47 17.15
C ARG A 406 9.16 -3.87 16.75
N GLU A 407 7.89 -4.17 17.03
CA GLU A 407 7.28 -5.48 16.85
C GLU A 407 5.95 -5.40 16.07
N PRO A 408 5.35 -6.52 15.63
CA PRO A 408 4.10 -6.50 14.89
C PRO A 408 2.90 -6.47 15.83
N TRP A 409 1.90 -5.67 15.48
CA TRP A 409 0.69 -5.44 16.25
C TRP A 409 -0.55 -5.63 15.39
N VAL A 410 -1.67 -5.95 16.03
CA VAL A 410 -2.97 -6.06 15.39
C VAL A 410 -4.07 -5.40 16.23
N ILE A 411 -5.00 -4.74 15.54
CA ILE A 411 -6.29 -4.34 16.09
C ILE A 411 -7.37 -5.18 15.41
N SER A 412 -8.11 -5.93 16.22
CA SER A 412 -9.20 -6.80 15.76
C SER A 412 -10.53 -6.41 16.42
N GLY A 413 -11.61 -6.30 15.65
CA GLY A 413 -12.96 -6.03 16.17
C GLY A 413 -13.18 -4.60 16.71
N SER A 414 -14.36 -4.33 17.26
CA SER A 414 -14.79 -2.99 17.69
C SER A 414 -15.19 -2.90 19.16
N PRO A 415 -14.67 -1.94 19.96
CA PRO A 415 -13.42 -1.21 19.76
C PRO A 415 -12.27 -2.13 20.20
N GLY A 416 -11.64 -2.86 19.30
CA GLY A 416 -10.45 -3.63 19.67
C GLY A 416 -9.38 -2.69 20.24
N SER A 417 -8.56 -3.17 21.18
CA SER A 417 -7.29 -2.51 21.53
C SER A 417 -6.19 -3.01 20.60
N ALA A 418 -5.11 -2.26 20.51
CA ALA A 418 -3.88 -2.75 19.91
C ALA A 418 -3.32 -3.90 20.75
N VAL A 419 -3.12 -5.05 20.11
CA VAL A 419 -2.55 -6.24 20.74
C VAL A 419 -1.27 -6.58 20.00
N PRO A 420 -0.13 -6.74 20.71
CA PRO A 420 1.08 -7.20 20.07
C PRO A 420 0.92 -8.66 19.65
N LEU A 421 1.48 -9.02 18.50
CA LEU A 421 1.73 -10.41 18.18
C LEU A 421 2.87 -10.95 19.07
N ASP A 422 3.10 -12.26 19.01
CA ASP A 422 4.24 -12.85 19.70
C ASP A 422 5.54 -12.16 19.25
N GLU A 423 6.38 -11.88 20.23
CA GLU A 423 7.61 -11.10 20.09
C GLU A 423 8.57 -11.84 19.14
N VAL A 424 8.85 -11.21 18.00
CA VAL A 424 9.71 -11.79 16.96
C VAL A 424 11.18 -11.60 17.32
N ALA A 425 11.56 -10.40 17.78
CA ALA A 425 12.89 -10.12 18.34
C ALA A 425 12.78 -9.93 19.87
N PRO A 426 13.38 -10.82 20.70
CA PRO A 426 13.22 -10.75 22.15
C PRO A 426 13.84 -9.49 22.79
N GLY A 427 13.15 -8.89 23.75
CA GLY A 427 13.69 -7.82 24.60
C GLY A 427 13.58 -6.45 23.96
N MET A 428 14.66 -5.68 23.96
CA MET A 428 14.65 -4.30 23.41
C MET A 428 15.00 -4.25 21.92
N ASP A 429 15.28 -5.40 21.31
CA ASP A 429 15.64 -5.50 19.91
C ASP A 429 14.39 -5.32 19.03
N SER A 430 14.58 -4.90 17.78
CA SER A 430 13.49 -4.61 16.85
C SER A 430 13.45 -5.63 15.72
N SER A 431 12.26 -6.17 15.44
CA SER A 431 12.04 -7.08 14.31
C SER A 431 11.64 -6.37 13.01
N ASP A 432 11.38 -5.06 13.06
CA ASP A 432 11.03 -4.19 11.91
C ASP A 432 9.98 -4.82 10.95
N PRO A 433 8.78 -5.19 11.43
CA PRO A 433 7.82 -5.92 10.62
C PRO A 433 7.17 -5.05 9.54
N VAL A 434 7.11 -5.57 8.32
CA VAL A 434 6.58 -4.87 7.14
C VAL A 434 5.86 -5.81 6.16
N GLY A 435 5.08 -5.22 5.25
CA GLY A 435 4.53 -5.95 4.10
C GLY A 435 3.41 -6.93 4.46
N PHE A 436 2.61 -6.64 5.50
CA PHE A 436 1.48 -7.48 5.89
C PHE A 436 0.58 -7.78 4.69
N VAL A 437 0.37 -9.06 4.38
CA VAL A 437 -0.50 -9.48 3.31
C VAL A 437 -1.22 -10.74 3.70
N ARG A 438 -2.53 -10.77 3.49
CA ARG A 438 -3.27 -12.01 3.64
C ARG A 438 -3.20 -12.84 2.37
N SER A 439 -2.83 -14.10 2.49
CA SER A 439 -3.02 -15.07 1.42
C SER A 439 -3.54 -16.40 1.94
N GLY A 440 -4.53 -16.95 1.24
CA GLY A 440 -5.27 -18.11 1.72
C GLY A 440 -5.77 -17.86 3.16
N TRP A 441 -5.24 -18.66 4.07
CA TRP A 441 -5.66 -18.70 5.45
C TRP A 441 -4.68 -17.92 6.37
N ASP A 442 -3.54 -17.43 5.91
CA ASP A 442 -2.59 -16.73 6.79
C ASP A 442 -2.45 -15.25 6.43
N VAL A 443 -2.05 -14.47 7.44
CA VAL A 443 -1.40 -13.17 7.23
C VAL A 443 0.10 -13.38 7.25
N PHE A 444 0.76 -12.99 6.17
CA PHE A 444 2.20 -13.04 6.01
C PHE A 444 2.80 -11.66 6.22
N PHE A 445 4.02 -11.61 6.71
CA PHE A 445 4.80 -10.38 6.82
C PHE A 445 6.30 -10.69 6.83
N LEU A 446 7.12 -9.69 6.55
CA LEU A 446 8.57 -9.78 6.71
C LEU A 446 8.96 -9.24 8.08
N ALA A 447 9.84 -9.92 8.79
CA ALA A 447 10.41 -9.46 10.05
C ALA A 447 11.79 -10.08 10.29
N ARG A 448 12.61 -9.42 11.11
CA ARG A 448 13.98 -9.82 11.45
C ARG A 448 14.05 -10.55 12.79
N ASP A 449 14.79 -11.64 12.86
CA ASP A 449 15.18 -12.28 14.12
C ASP A 449 16.72 -12.29 14.26
N GLU A 450 17.24 -12.24 15.50
CA GLU A 450 18.69 -12.14 15.76
C GLU A 450 19.50 -13.29 15.14
N ALA A 451 18.90 -14.47 15.04
CA ALA A 451 19.62 -15.67 14.65
C ALA A 451 19.74 -15.78 13.12
N HIS A 452 18.92 -15.07 12.34
CA HIS A 452 18.75 -15.38 10.93
C HIS A 452 18.31 -14.23 10.01
N GLY A 453 18.44 -12.97 10.44
CA GLY A 453 18.15 -11.82 9.58
C GLY A 453 16.68 -11.72 9.18
N GLN A 454 16.39 -11.17 8.00
CA GLN A 454 15.02 -10.92 7.54
C GLN A 454 14.36 -12.17 6.95
N ARG A 455 13.17 -12.52 7.45
CA ARG A 455 12.44 -13.73 7.07
C ARG A 455 10.97 -13.49 6.81
N LEU A 456 10.36 -14.48 6.15
CA LEU A 456 8.92 -14.54 5.93
C LEU A 456 8.23 -15.23 7.12
N TRP A 457 7.31 -14.52 7.76
CA TRP A 457 6.50 -15.00 8.87
C TRP A 457 5.06 -15.23 8.43
N ALA A 458 4.35 -16.12 9.12
CA ALA A 458 2.94 -16.39 8.90
C ALA A 458 2.17 -16.46 10.22
N LEU A 459 1.05 -15.74 10.29
CA LEU A 459 0.09 -15.74 11.38
C LEU A 459 -1.21 -16.43 10.92
N PRO A 460 -1.66 -17.49 11.61
CA PRO A 460 -2.97 -18.09 11.35
C PRO A 460 -4.10 -17.06 11.42
N PHE A 461 -4.84 -16.90 10.33
CA PHE A 461 -5.90 -15.89 10.21
C PHE A 461 -7.15 -16.50 9.54
N ARG A 462 -8.15 -16.92 10.32
CA ARG A 462 -9.26 -17.77 9.84
C ARG A 462 -10.62 -17.08 10.01
N PRO A 463 -11.70 -17.56 9.36
CA PRO A 463 -13.04 -17.20 9.78
C PRO A 463 -13.18 -17.44 11.28
N ALA A 464 -13.89 -16.57 11.99
CA ALA A 464 -13.91 -16.54 13.44
C ALA A 464 -14.40 -17.86 14.08
N HIS A 465 -15.26 -18.60 13.37
CA HIS A 465 -15.79 -19.90 13.79
C HIS A 465 -14.81 -21.07 13.59
N GLU A 466 -13.76 -20.90 12.76
CA GLU A 466 -12.76 -21.94 12.49
C GLU A 466 -11.52 -21.82 13.38
N CYS A 467 -11.34 -20.70 14.10
CA CYS A 467 -10.25 -20.60 15.08
C CYS A 467 -10.45 -21.47 16.34
N ASP A 468 -11.68 -21.89 16.62
CA ASP A 468 -12.05 -22.59 17.86
C ASP A 468 -11.95 -24.13 17.73
N ASP A 469 -11.73 -24.66 16.51
CA ASP A 469 -11.74 -26.10 16.21
C ASP A 469 -10.36 -26.79 16.39
N ASP A 470 -9.26 -26.04 16.53
CA ASP A 470 -7.92 -26.59 16.85
C ASP A 470 -7.75 -27.00 18.33
N ALA A 471 -8.82 -26.90 19.14
CA ALA A 471 -8.85 -27.29 20.55
C ALA A 471 -9.53 -28.63 20.84
N ARG A 472 -9.78 -29.49 19.84
CA ARG A 472 -10.44 -30.81 20.01
C ARG A 472 -9.62 -32.01 19.58
#